data_AF-A0A354HQG2-F1
#
_entry.id   AF-A0A354HQG2-F1
#
_cell.length_a   1.000
_cell.length_b   1.000
_cell.length_c   1.000
_cell.angle_alpha   90.00
_cell.angle_beta   90.00
_cell.angle_gamma   90.00
#
_symmetry.space_group_name_H-M   'P 1'
#
loop_
_entity.id
_entity.type
_entity.pdbx_description
1 polymer ?
#
loop_
_entity_poly.entity_id
_entity_poly.type
_entity_poly.pdbx_seq_one_letter_code
_entity_poly.pdbx_strand_id
1 'polypeptide(L)'
;EKVTLKIIPEPTTMVNSLLTGHVDLVPRLEPDYLHQVEDQPDLQIIDSPMNLVQLMAINNSVPPFDDIRVRQALNYAVNREEIIEGAGWGKGT
;
A
#
# COMPACT_ATOMS: atom_id res chain seq x y z
N GLU A 1 11.28 26.80 15.06
CA GLU A 1 10.95 25.84 13.98
C GLU A 1 9.71 25.05 14.39
N LYS A 2 8.82 24.70 13.44
CA LYS A 2 7.55 24.00 13.70
C LYS A 2 7.27 23.02 12.56
N VAL A 3 6.76 21.84 12.89
CA VAL A 3 6.15 20.90 11.94
C VAL A 3 4.65 20.83 12.23
N THR A 4 3.82 20.78 11.18
CA THR A 4 2.38 20.59 11.31
C THR A 4 1.98 19.29 10.63
N LEU A 5 1.41 18.36 11.39
CA LEU A 5 0.84 17.13 10.83
C LEU A 5 -0.62 17.42 10.44
N LYS A 6 -0.91 17.39 9.15
CA LYS A 6 -2.26 17.61 8.62
C LYS A 6 -2.87 16.27 8.22
N ILE A 7 -4.01 15.94 8.79
CA ILE A 7 -4.76 14.73 8.44
C ILE A 7 -5.61 15.03 7.20
N ILE A 8 -5.30 14.36 6.09
CA ILE A 8 -6.05 14.46 4.83
C ILE A 8 -6.49 13.04 4.46
N PRO A 9 -7.73 12.62 4.79
CA PRO A 9 -8.15 11.24 4.61
C PRO A 9 -8.37 10.82 3.16
N GLU A 10 -8.64 11.78 2.27
CA GLU A 10 -8.97 11.52 0.87
C GLU A 10 -7.71 11.62 0.00
N PRO A 11 -7.31 10.54 -0.69
CA PRO A 11 -6.03 10.48 -1.42
C PRO A 11 -5.88 11.54 -2.52
N THR A 12 -6.93 11.83 -3.29
CA THR A 12 -6.89 12.84 -4.36
C THR A 12 -6.60 14.23 -3.80
N THR A 13 -7.19 14.57 -2.66
CA THR A 13 -7.00 15.82 -1.94
C THR A 13 -5.60 15.90 -1.36
N MET A 14 -5.05 14.77 -0.89
CA MET A 14 -3.67 14.67 -0.41
C MET A 14 -2.67 14.93 -1.56
N VAL A 15 -2.84 14.26 -2.70
CA VAL A 15 -2.00 14.45 -3.89
C VAL A 15 -2.07 15.87 -4.40
N ASN A 16 -3.27 16.44 -4.55
CA ASN A 16 -3.44 17.84 -4.95
C ASN A 16 -2.81 18.82 -3.96
N SER A 17 -2.85 18.52 -2.66
CA SER A 17 -2.19 19.34 -1.64
C SER A 17 -0.67 19.32 -1.80
N LEU A 18 -0.09 18.18 -2.20
CA LEU A 18 1.34 18.06 -2.49
C LEU A 18 1.71 18.83 -3.76
N LEU A 19 0.96 18.62 -4.86
CA LEU A 19 1.17 19.28 -6.15
C LEU A 19 1.06 20.81 -6.08
N THR A 20 0.22 21.33 -5.18
CA THR A 20 0.02 22.77 -4.99
C THR A 20 0.94 23.37 -3.92
N GLY A 21 1.81 22.57 -3.28
CA GLY A 21 2.71 23.02 -2.22
C GLY A 21 2.02 23.36 -0.89
N HIS A 22 0.78 22.91 -0.68
CA HIS A 22 0.09 23.06 0.62
C HIS A 22 0.63 22.09 1.68
N VAL A 23 1.28 21.00 1.26
CA VAL A 23 2.04 20.10 2.11
C VAL A 23 3.38 19.81 1.45
N ASP A 24 4.43 19.67 2.27
CA ASP A 24 5.80 19.43 1.78
C ASP A 24 6.11 17.94 1.58
N LEU A 25 5.35 17.05 2.24
CA LEU A 25 5.62 15.63 2.27
C LEU A 25 4.33 14.81 2.42
N VAL A 26 4.29 13.70 1.67
CA VAL A 26 3.31 12.64 1.83
C VAL A 26 4.07 11.35 2.18
N PRO A 27 3.87 10.77 3.39
CA PRO A 27 4.70 9.66 3.86
C PRO A 27 4.33 8.32 3.22
N ARG A 28 3.13 8.21 2.66
CA ARG A 28 2.63 7.03 1.94
C ARG A 28 1.78 7.51 0.79
N LEU A 29 2.20 7.16 -0.42
CA LEU A 29 1.43 7.34 -1.63
C LEU A 29 1.04 5.97 -2.14
N GLU A 30 -0.25 5.77 -2.42
CA GLU A 30 -0.72 4.56 -3.05
C GLU A 30 -0.18 4.48 -4.49
N PRO A 31 0.31 3.31 -4.96
CA PRO A 31 0.96 3.18 -6.27
C PRO A 31 0.12 3.65 -7.46
N ASP A 32 -1.21 3.55 -7.36
CA ASP A 32 -2.15 4.01 -8.37
C ASP A 32 -2.13 5.53 -8.58
N TYR A 33 -1.61 6.32 -7.63
CA TYR A 33 -1.44 7.78 -7.78
C TYR A 33 -0.03 8.19 -8.24
N LEU A 34 0.91 7.25 -8.38
CA LEU A 34 2.31 7.56 -8.70
C LEU A 34 2.44 8.37 -10.01
N HIS A 35 1.65 7.99 -11.02
CA HIS A 35 1.60 8.66 -12.32
C HIS A 35 1.22 10.15 -12.27
N GLN A 36 0.59 10.61 -11.18
CA GLN A 36 0.21 12.02 -11.04
C GLN A 36 1.38 12.90 -10.56
N VAL A 37 2.38 12.29 -9.92
CA VAL A 37 3.48 13.00 -9.25
C VAL A 37 4.86 12.68 -9.82
N GLU A 38 5.02 11.57 -10.55
CA GLU A 38 6.34 11.08 -10.99
C GLU A 38 7.07 11.98 -11.99
N ASP A 39 6.32 12.71 -12.81
CA ASP A 39 6.87 13.64 -13.80
C ASP A 39 7.03 15.07 -13.25
N GLN A 40 6.77 15.30 -11.95
CA GLN A 40 6.84 16.64 -11.37
C GLN A 40 8.29 17.01 -11.03
N PRO A 41 8.85 18.08 -11.62
CA PRO A 41 10.27 18.42 -11.47
C PRO A 41 10.64 18.83 -10.04
N ASP A 42 9.68 19.31 -9.26
CA ASP A 42 9.89 19.79 -7.90
C ASP A 42 9.63 18.70 -6.83
N LEU A 43 9.26 17.49 -7.24
CA LEU A 43 8.99 16.38 -6.33
C LEU A 43 10.06 15.30 -6.45
N GLN A 44 10.38 14.69 -5.30
CA GLN A 44 11.25 13.53 -5.22
C GLN A 44 10.45 12.33 -4.74
N ILE A 45 10.48 11.24 -5.51
CA ILE A 45 9.96 9.95 -5.08
C ILE A 45 11.06 9.18 -4.36
N ILE A 46 10.76 8.71 -3.15
CA ILE A 46 11.62 7.81 -2.38
C ILE A 46 10.96 6.43 -2.38
N ASP A 47 11.54 5.51 -3.15
CA ASP A 47 11.11 4.11 -3.21
C ASP A 47 12.12 3.24 -2.44
N SER A 48 11.65 2.55 -1.40
CA SER A 48 12.46 1.64 -0.61
C SER A 48 11.62 0.56 0.05
N PRO A 49 12.17 -0.64 0.31
CA PRO A 49 11.45 -1.70 1.00
C PRO A 49 10.98 -1.25 2.38
N MET A 50 9.70 -1.50 2.67
CA MET A 50 9.13 -1.29 4.00
C MET A 50 9.33 -2.53 4.85
N ASN A 51 9.48 -2.35 6.17
CA ASN A 51 9.39 -3.46 7.12
C ASN A 51 7.91 -3.83 7.39
N LEU A 52 7.17 -4.12 6.31
CA LEU A 52 5.75 -4.45 6.32
C LEU A 52 5.56 -5.83 5.71
N VAL A 53 4.77 -6.67 6.38
CA VAL A 53 4.33 -7.97 5.87
C VAL A 53 2.82 -7.94 5.71
N GLN A 54 2.34 -8.11 4.47
CA GLN A 54 0.92 -8.27 4.20
C GLN A 54 0.52 -9.72 4.47
N LEU A 55 -0.48 -9.92 5.33
CA LEU A 55 -0.94 -11.24 5.76
C LEU A 55 -2.47 -11.33 5.62
N MET A 56 -2.94 -12.43 5.03
CA MET A 56 -4.31 -12.89 5.21
C MET A 56 -4.37 -13.76 6.47
N ALA A 57 -4.78 -13.16 7.58
CA ALA A 57 -4.94 -13.90 8.83
C ALA A 57 -6.26 -14.68 8.83
N ILE A 58 -6.21 -15.94 9.25
CA ILE A 58 -7.37 -16.84 9.31
C ILE A 58 -7.64 -17.16 10.78
N ASN A 59 -8.92 -17.15 11.18
CA ASN A 59 -9.32 -17.59 12.50
C ASN A 59 -9.34 -19.13 12.55
N ASN A 60 -8.29 -19.72 13.11
CA ASN A 60 -8.11 -21.16 13.20
C ASN A 60 -9.06 -21.85 14.19
N SER A 61 -9.91 -21.12 14.93
CA SER A 61 -10.89 -21.71 15.85
C SER A 61 -12.27 -21.92 15.22
N VAL A 62 -12.46 -21.50 13.96
CA VAL A 62 -13.76 -21.53 13.28
C VAL A 62 -13.73 -22.57 12.15
N PRO A 63 -14.67 -23.53 12.11
CA PRO A 63 -14.80 -24.45 10.97
C PRO A 63 -15.07 -23.70 9.65
N PRO A 64 -14.47 -24.09 8.52
CA PRO A 64 -13.57 -25.24 8.33
C PRO A 64 -12.08 -24.91 8.52
N PHE A 65 -11.73 -23.73 9.04
CA PHE A 65 -10.34 -23.27 9.18
C PHE A 65 -9.61 -23.87 10.38
N ASP A 66 -10.31 -24.61 11.24
CA ASP A 66 -9.73 -25.43 12.31
C ASP A 66 -8.92 -26.61 11.76
N ASP A 67 -9.28 -27.14 10.59
CA ASP A 67 -8.49 -28.13 9.86
C ASP A 67 -7.26 -27.51 9.16
N ILE A 68 -6.06 -28.00 9.49
CA ILE A 68 -4.81 -27.54 8.87
C ILE A 68 -4.76 -27.76 7.35
N ARG A 69 -5.43 -28.81 6.85
CA ARG A 69 -5.46 -29.15 5.42
C ARG A 69 -6.22 -28.08 4.62
N VAL A 70 -7.26 -27.51 5.21
CA VAL A 70 -8.01 -26.39 4.60
C VAL A 70 -7.13 -25.15 4.52
N ARG A 71 -6.37 -24.84 5.58
CA ARG A 71 -5.43 -23.71 5.58
C ARG A 71 -4.29 -23.89 4.59
N GLN A 72 -3.78 -25.11 4.43
CA GLN A 72 -2.79 -25.43 3.41
C GLN A 72 -3.37 -25.26 2.01
N ALA A 73 -4.58 -25.79 1.75
CA ALA A 73 -5.26 -25.63 0.48
C ALA A 73 -5.45 -24.15 0.11
N LEU A 74 -5.84 -23.30 1.07
CA LEU A 74 -5.94 -21.85 0.85
C LEU A 74 -4.58 -21.22 0.48
N ASN A 75 -3.50 -21.61 1.16
CA ASN A 75 -2.16 -21.09 0.84
C ASN A 75 -1.71 -21.46 -0.58
N TYR A 76 -2.04 -22.67 -1.05
CA TYR A 76 -1.72 -23.11 -2.42
C TYR A 76 -2.65 -22.52 -3.48
N ALA A 77 -3.87 -22.15 -3.12
CA ALA A 77 -4.85 -21.57 -4.05
C ALA A 77 -4.55 -20.10 -4.39
N VAL A 78 -3.74 -19.42 -3.59
CA VAL A 78 -3.43 -17.99 -3.77
C VAL A 78 -2.23 -17.83 -4.71
N ASN A 79 -2.45 -17.14 -5.83
CA ASN A 79 -1.39 -16.67 -6.70
C ASN A 79 -0.83 -15.34 -6.18
N ARG A 80 0.37 -15.36 -5.59
CA ARG A 80 1.00 -14.17 -4.99
C ARG A 80 1.43 -13.15 -6.04
N GLU A 81 1.97 -13.61 -7.16
CA GLU A 81 2.44 -12.74 -8.24
C GLU A 81 1.28 -11.96 -8.84
N GLU A 82 0.16 -12.62 -9.10
CA GLU A 82 -1.05 -11.96 -9.62
C GLU A 82 -1.61 -10.91 -8.66
N ILE A 83 -1.51 -11.13 -7.34
CA ILE A 83 -1.90 -10.12 -6.35
C ILE A 83 -0.94 -8.93 -6.36
N ILE A 84 0.37 -9.17 -6.43
CA ILE A 84 1.38 -8.11 -6.46
C ILE A 84 1.20 -7.25 -7.71
N GLU A 85 0.98 -7.87 -8.87
CA GLU A 85 0.75 -7.16 -10.13
C GLU A 85 -0.60 -6.42 -10.10
N GLY A 86 -1.69 -7.13 -9.78
CA GLY A 86 -3.05 -6.58 -9.91
C GLY A 86 -3.46 -5.60 -8.83
N ALA A 87 -3.10 -5.85 -7.57
CA ALA A 87 -3.47 -5.00 -6.44
C ALA A 87 -2.30 -4.14 -5.93
N GLY A 88 -1.07 -4.67 -6.01
CA GLY A 88 0.14 -3.96 -5.61
C GLY A 88 0.76 -3.08 -6.70
N TRP A 89 0.23 -3.10 -7.93
CA TRP A 89 0.81 -2.39 -9.08
C TRP A 89 2.29 -2.73 -9.31
N GLY A 90 2.65 -4.00 -9.11
CA GLY A 90 4.03 -4.49 -9.19
C GLY A 90 4.94 -4.03 -8.04
N LYS A 91 4.40 -3.31 -7.03
CA LYS A 91 5.14 -2.84 -5.84
C LYS A 91 4.97 -3.83 -4.70
N GLY A 92 5.83 -4.84 -4.66
CA GLY A 92 5.85 -5.85 -3.60
C GLY A 92 6.78 -7.02 -3.93
N THR A 93 6.88 -7.95 -2.98
CA THR A 93 7.65 -9.21 -3.11
C THR A 93 6.93 -10.34 -2.38
#